data_AF-A0A7Y2ZDJ8-F1
#
_entry.id   AF-A0A7Y2ZDJ8-F1
#
_cell.length_a   1.000
_cell.length_b   1.000
_cell.length_c   1.000
_cell.angle_alpha   90.00
_cell.angle_beta   90.00
_cell.angle_gamma   90.00
#
_symmetry.space_group_name_H-M   'P 1'
#
loop_
_entity.id
_entity.type
_entity.pdbx_description
1 polymer ?
#
loop_
_entity_poly.entity_id
_entity_poly.type
_entity_poly.pdbx_seq_one_letter_code
_entity_poly.pdbx_strand_id
1 'polypeptide(L)'
;MKPVRIGTLWMLSLAVLACGDAGGEGAEPEGSAAPTREAVGNARVILSALDSVSADLVDGGGLASSGARLTLLAAYTAAADFDGDGVPERAALVTAEPGGDRVFMGIVGFRASADGAVQVADKLLGDRQEIHRFESVGDSLRVVLTTQGPDDEACCPTRRAEQIYRIDGGTWRLWRDNTIDPSVGGAEAQQ
;
A
#
# COMPACT_ATOMS: atom_id res chain seq x y z
N MET A 1 15.49 81.00 -29.88
CA MET A 1 16.06 80.15 -28.81
C MET A 1 14.96 79.26 -28.22
N LYS A 2 15.28 77.97 -28.07
CA LYS A 2 14.52 76.82 -27.54
C LYS A 2 13.49 76.11 -28.46
N PRO A 3 13.46 74.75 -28.43
CA PRO A 3 13.41 73.95 -29.66
C PRO A 3 12.23 72.96 -29.79
N VAL A 4 12.07 72.51 -31.03
CA VAL A 4 11.21 71.43 -31.55
C VAL A 4 11.44 70.09 -30.84
N ARG A 5 10.36 69.32 -30.61
CA ARG A 5 10.43 67.87 -30.37
C ARG A 5 9.40 67.14 -31.23
N ILE A 6 9.93 66.32 -32.13
CA ILE A 6 9.26 65.38 -33.01
C ILE A 6 9.03 64.10 -32.20
N GLY A 7 7.75 63.71 -32.06
CA GLY A 7 7.33 62.51 -31.33
C GLY A 7 7.07 61.35 -32.28
N THR A 8 7.89 60.33 -32.13
CA THR A 8 8.07 59.10 -32.90
C THR A 8 6.80 58.26 -33.14
N LEU A 9 6.65 57.86 -34.41
CA LEU A 9 5.70 56.89 -34.95
C LEU A 9 6.07 55.47 -34.46
N TRP A 10 5.19 54.80 -33.71
CA TRP A 10 5.35 53.40 -33.34
C TRP A 10 4.76 52.51 -34.45
N MET A 11 5.64 51.76 -35.13
CA MET A 11 5.25 50.64 -36.00
C MET A 11 4.72 49.49 -35.14
N LEU A 12 3.50 49.06 -35.43
CA LEU A 12 2.91 47.82 -34.94
C LEU A 12 3.53 46.65 -35.71
N SER A 13 4.40 45.86 -35.07
CA SER A 13 4.86 44.59 -35.63
C SER A 13 3.88 43.48 -35.27
N LEU A 14 3.26 42.91 -36.30
CA LEU A 14 2.39 41.74 -36.23
C LEU A 14 3.28 40.48 -36.20
N ALA A 15 3.34 39.77 -35.08
CA ALA A 15 4.01 38.47 -35.00
C ALA A 15 3.01 37.35 -35.35
N VAL A 16 3.29 36.65 -36.45
CA VAL A 16 2.61 35.42 -36.85
C VAL A 16 3.08 34.29 -35.91
N LEU A 17 2.16 33.74 -35.11
CA LEU A 17 2.44 32.55 -34.31
C LEU A 17 2.23 31.31 -35.20
N ALA A 18 3.32 30.61 -35.49
CA ALA A 18 3.33 29.34 -36.19
C ALA A 18 2.81 28.21 -35.26
N CYS A 19 1.89 27.39 -35.77
CA CYS A 19 1.56 26.09 -35.19
C CYS A 19 2.76 25.15 -35.36
N GLY A 20 3.52 24.96 -34.29
CA GLY A 20 4.50 23.88 -34.18
C GLY A 20 3.85 22.69 -33.48
N ASP A 21 3.60 21.63 -34.24
CA ASP A 21 3.20 20.31 -33.76
C ASP A 21 4.42 19.68 -33.05
N ALA A 22 4.49 19.83 -31.73
CA ALA A 22 5.47 19.15 -30.90
C ALA A 22 4.79 17.92 -30.30
N GLY A 23 4.87 16.80 -31.03
CA GLY A 23 4.70 15.47 -30.48
C GLY A 23 5.78 15.24 -29.42
N GLY A 24 5.46 15.61 -28.18
CA GLY A 24 6.18 15.14 -27.01
C GLY A 24 5.58 13.81 -26.62
N GLU A 25 6.28 12.72 -26.97
CA GLU A 25 6.23 11.49 -26.17
C GLU A 25 6.68 11.88 -24.77
N GLY A 26 5.72 12.26 -23.92
CA GLY A 26 5.94 12.41 -22.50
C GLY A 26 6.33 11.05 -21.98
N ALA A 27 7.61 10.86 -21.67
CA ALA A 27 8.03 9.80 -20.79
C ALA A 27 7.19 9.95 -19.50
N GLU A 28 6.26 9.03 -19.28
CA GLU A 28 5.59 8.88 -17.99
C GLU A 28 6.71 8.81 -16.94
N PRO A 29 6.66 9.63 -15.89
CA PRO A 29 7.75 9.68 -14.93
C PRO A 29 7.91 8.28 -14.33
N GLU A 30 9.15 7.78 -14.33
CA GLU A 30 9.55 6.47 -13.78
C GLU A 30 9.32 6.32 -12.26
N GLY A 31 8.51 7.18 -11.66
CA GLY A 31 8.05 7.12 -10.26
C GLY A 31 6.54 7.04 -10.08
N SER A 32 5.74 6.89 -11.14
CA SER A 32 4.26 6.86 -11.03
C SER A 32 3.66 5.46 -10.88
N ALA A 33 4.45 4.39 -10.97
CA ALA A 33 3.95 3.03 -10.92
C ALA A 33 4.25 2.37 -9.57
N ALA A 34 3.29 1.59 -9.07
CA ALA A 34 3.53 0.71 -7.93
C ALA A 34 4.65 -0.29 -8.26
N PRO A 35 5.48 -0.71 -7.27
CA PRO A 35 6.55 -1.67 -7.50
C PRO A 35 6.00 -2.98 -8.08
N THR A 36 6.80 -3.72 -8.85
CA THR A 36 6.39 -5.02 -9.41
C THR A 36 6.26 -6.08 -8.32
N ARG A 37 5.53 -7.17 -8.58
CA ARG A 37 5.45 -8.31 -7.63
C ARG A 37 6.82 -8.94 -7.40
N GLU A 38 7.66 -8.99 -8.42
CA GLU A 38 9.03 -9.48 -8.34
C GLU A 38 9.90 -8.57 -7.45
N ALA A 39 9.80 -7.25 -7.62
CA ALA A 39 10.53 -6.30 -6.78
C ALA A 39 10.13 -6.45 -5.30
N VAL A 40 8.83 -6.60 -5.02
CA VAL A 40 8.35 -6.85 -3.66
C VAL A 40 8.79 -8.22 -3.12
N GLY A 41 8.84 -9.25 -3.98
CA GLY A 41 9.36 -10.58 -3.63
C GLY A 41 10.86 -10.60 -3.30
N ASN A 42 11.61 -9.56 -3.67
CA ASN A 42 13.04 -9.41 -3.38
C ASN A 42 13.34 -8.24 -2.43
N ALA A 43 12.30 -7.69 -1.79
CA ALA A 43 12.45 -6.56 -0.87
C ALA A 43 12.89 -7.02 0.53
N ARG A 44 13.44 -6.08 1.30
CA ARG A 44 13.57 -6.25 2.74
C ARG A 44 12.21 -6.05 3.40
N VAL A 45 11.86 -6.96 4.31
CA VAL A 45 10.66 -6.86 5.14
C VAL A 45 11.02 -6.73 6.61
N ILE A 46 10.29 -5.87 7.32
CA ILE A 46 10.36 -5.64 8.75
C ILE A 46 8.92 -5.69 9.29
N LEU A 47 8.66 -6.56 10.28
CA LEU A 47 7.39 -6.60 10.99
C LEU A 47 7.59 -6.02 12.39
N SER A 48 7.23 -4.74 12.54
CA SER A 48 7.52 -3.95 13.74
C SER A 48 6.89 -4.54 15.00
N ALA A 49 5.67 -5.08 14.89
CA ALA A 49 4.92 -5.68 15.98
C ALA A 49 5.45 -7.03 16.48
N LEU A 50 6.41 -7.64 15.77
CA LEU A 50 7.04 -8.90 16.16
C LEU A 50 8.50 -8.66 16.57
N ASP A 51 8.73 -7.75 17.51
CA ASP A 51 10.07 -7.34 17.96
C ASP A 51 10.99 -6.94 16.80
N SER A 52 10.41 -6.31 15.77
CA SER A 52 11.10 -5.92 14.54
C SER A 52 11.80 -7.09 13.81
N VAL A 53 11.19 -8.27 13.79
CA VAL A 53 11.61 -9.38 12.91
C VAL A 53 11.78 -8.85 11.49
N SER A 54 12.95 -9.09 10.90
CA SER A 54 13.28 -8.64 9.56
C SER A 54 14.05 -9.67 8.77
N ALA A 55 13.78 -9.76 7.47
CA ALA A 55 14.56 -10.56 6.53
C ALA A 55 14.62 -9.86 5.17
N ASP A 56 15.72 -10.05 4.46
CA ASP A 56 15.80 -9.80 3.02
C ASP A 56 15.12 -10.98 2.32
N LEU A 57 14.10 -10.71 1.51
CA LEU A 57 13.41 -11.76 0.76
C LEU A 57 14.18 -12.09 -0.53
N VAL A 58 14.13 -13.35 -0.91
CA VAL A 58 14.56 -13.85 -2.22
C VAL A 58 13.40 -14.68 -2.77
N ASP A 59 12.85 -14.26 -3.91
CA ASP A 59 11.68 -14.87 -4.54
C ASP A 59 10.50 -15.09 -3.58
N GLY A 60 10.31 -14.14 -2.65
CA GLY A 60 9.22 -14.11 -1.68
C GLY A 60 9.52 -14.81 -0.36
N GLY A 61 10.67 -15.44 -0.17
CA GLY A 61 11.05 -16.11 1.09
C GLY A 61 12.29 -15.51 1.76
N GLY A 62 12.32 -15.45 3.08
CA GLY A 62 13.48 -14.97 3.83
C GLY A 62 13.61 -15.58 5.22
N LEU A 63 14.83 -15.62 5.77
CA LEU A 63 15.12 -16.08 7.13
C LEU A 63 15.68 -14.93 7.95
N ALA A 64 14.97 -14.55 9.01
CA ALA A 64 15.42 -13.53 9.94
C ALA A 64 16.57 -14.04 10.83
N SER A 65 17.35 -13.13 11.40
CA SER A 65 18.41 -13.46 12.36
C SER A 65 17.88 -14.12 13.64
N SER A 66 16.61 -13.89 13.97
CA SER A 66 15.91 -14.58 15.06
C SER A 66 15.58 -16.05 14.76
N GLY A 67 15.80 -16.50 13.53
CA GLY A 67 15.36 -17.81 13.03
C GLY A 67 13.93 -17.81 12.47
N ALA A 68 13.21 -16.68 12.54
CA ALA A 68 11.87 -16.57 11.99
C ALA A 68 11.87 -16.66 10.45
N ARG A 69 10.98 -17.47 9.87
CA ARG A 69 10.76 -17.48 8.42
C ARG A 69 9.74 -16.42 8.04
N LEU A 70 10.08 -15.59 7.06
CA LEU A 70 9.14 -14.68 6.41
C LEU A 70 8.77 -15.23 5.03
N THR A 71 7.49 -15.20 4.68
CA THR A 71 7.03 -15.62 3.35
C THR A 71 5.97 -14.67 2.81
N LEU A 72 6.23 -14.10 1.65
CA LEU A 72 5.29 -13.30 0.90
C LEU A 72 4.28 -14.22 0.20
N LEU A 73 3.00 -14.00 0.45
CA LEU A 73 1.94 -14.75 -0.19
C LEU A 73 1.58 -14.08 -1.52
N ALA A 74 2.26 -14.49 -2.60
CA ALA A 74 2.23 -13.82 -3.90
C ALA A 74 0.84 -13.64 -4.52
N ALA A 75 -0.13 -14.47 -4.15
CA ALA A 75 -1.53 -14.34 -4.55
C ALA A 75 -2.21 -13.09 -3.95
N TYR A 76 -1.80 -12.68 -2.75
CA TYR A 76 -2.36 -11.58 -1.98
C TYR A 76 -1.49 -10.33 -2.10
N THR A 77 -1.56 -9.69 -3.27
CA THR A 77 -1.01 -8.33 -3.44
C THR A 77 -2.01 -7.45 -4.19
N ALA A 78 -2.03 -6.18 -3.81
CA ALA A 78 -2.89 -5.14 -4.40
C ALA A 78 -2.05 -3.88 -4.62
N ALA A 79 -2.38 -3.10 -5.63
CA ALA A 79 -1.71 -1.85 -5.91
C ALA A 79 -2.74 -0.71 -5.96
N ALA A 80 -2.40 0.39 -5.30
CA ALA A 80 -3.11 1.66 -5.29
C ALA A 80 -2.22 2.71 -4.59
N ASP A 81 -2.58 3.97 -4.72
CA ASP A 81 -2.06 5.05 -3.88
C ASP A 81 -2.75 4.95 -2.51
N PHE A 82 -2.09 4.31 -1.53
CA PHE A 82 -2.72 3.96 -0.25
C PHE A 82 -2.51 5.03 0.83
N ASP A 83 -1.54 5.93 0.66
CA ASP A 83 -1.34 7.10 1.52
C ASP A 83 -1.91 8.40 0.94
N GLY A 84 -2.28 8.42 -0.35
CA GLY A 84 -2.90 9.55 -1.02
C GLY A 84 -1.90 10.61 -1.48
N ASP A 85 -0.61 10.26 -1.62
CA ASP A 85 0.43 11.20 -2.04
C ASP A 85 0.61 11.30 -3.57
N GLY A 86 -0.17 10.53 -4.34
CA GLY A 86 -0.13 10.48 -5.79
C GLY A 86 0.88 9.48 -6.36
N VAL A 87 1.66 8.80 -5.51
CA VAL A 87 2.56 7.71 -5.89
C VAL A 87 1.93 6.38 -5.45
N PRO A 88 1.68 5.45 -6.37
CA PRO A 88 1.09 4.17 -5.98
C PRO A 88 2.05 3.27 -5.20
N GLU A 89 1.52 2.59 -4.18
CA GLU A 89 2.17 1.50 -3.45
C GLU A 89 1.69 0.13 -3.93
N ARG A 90 2.43 -0.90 -3.54
CA ARG A 90 1.94 -2.27 -3.49
C ARG A 90 1.77 -2.71 -2.05
N ALA A 91 0.57 -3.14 -1.69
CA ALA A 91 0.32 -3.93 -0.50
C ALA A 91 0.60 -5.40 -0.79
N ALA A 92 1.26 -6.11 0.13
CA ALA A 92 1.40 -7.55 0.10
C ALA A 92 1.13 -8.16 1.47
N LEU A 93 0.62 -9.38 1.47
CA LEU A 93 0.47 -10.17 2.67
C LEU A 93 1.76 -10.99 2.91
N VAL A 94 2.29 -10.92 4.12
CA VAL A 94 3.49 -11.64 4.54
C VAL A 94 3.14 -12.48 5.77
N THR A 95 3.58 -13.73 5.78
CA THR A 95 3.56 -14.58 6.98
C THR A 95 4.88 -14.50 7.73
N ALA A 96 4.82 -14.64 9.05
CA ALA A 96 5.99 -14.79 9.90
C ALA A 96 5.84 -16.00 10.82
N GLU A 97 6.82 -16.89 10.75
CA GLU A 97 6.90 -18.12 11.52
C GLU A 97 8.12 -18.03 12.44
N PRO A 98 7.98 -17.50 13.67
CA PRO A 98 9.09 -17.37 14.61
C PRO A 98 9.58 -18.71 15.19
N GLY A 99 8.94 -19.83 14.83
CA GLY A 99 9.18 -21.16 15.38
C GLY A 99 7.93 -21.72 16.09
N GLY A 100 7.87 -23.04 16.21
CA GLY A 100 6.68 -23.76 16.70
C GLY A 100 5.52 -23.73 15.70
N ASP A 101 4.28 -23.75 16.21
CA ASP A 101 3.04 -23.85 15.39
C ASP A 101 2.33 -22.49 15.22
N ARG A 102 3.07 -21.39 15.37
CA ARG A 102 2.55 -20.01 15.28
C ARG A 102 2.84 -19.43 13.90
N VAL A 103 1.82 -18.86 13.28
CA VAL A 103 1.94 -18.21 11.96
C VAL A 103 1.23 -16.87 12.05
N PHE A 104 2.02 -15.80 12.07
CA PHE A 104 1.51 -14.45 12.05
C PHE A 104 1.29 -13.99 10.63
N MET A 105 0.22 -13.23 10.40
CA MET A 105 -0.01 -12.56 9.13
C MET A 105 0.16 -11.05 9.31
N GLY A 106 0.84 -10.41 8.36
CA GLY A 106 1.04 -8.98 8.32
C GLY A 106 0.78 -8.40 6.93
N ILE A 107 0.23 -7.19 6.89
CA ILE A 107 0.17 -6.37 5.69
C ILE A 107 1.46 -5.55 5.63
N VAL A 108 2.15 -5.58 4.49
CA VAL A 108 3.33 -4.75 4.23
C VAL A 108 3.07 -3.92 2.98
N GLY A 109 3.30 -2.61 3.09
CA GLY A 109 3.21 -1.65 1.99
C GLY A 109 4.60 -1.36 1.43
N PHE A 110 4.72 -1.32 0.11
CA PHE A 110 5.97 -1.09 -0.60
C PHE A 110 5.83 0.03 -1.62
N ARG A 111 6.86 0.86 -1.72
CA ARG A 111 7.02 1.86 -2.78
C ARG A 111 8.17 1.47 -3.69
N ALA A 112 8.08 1.86 -4.97
CA ALA A 112 9.17 1.69 -5.90
C ALA A 112 10.36 2.57 -5.51
N SER A 113 11.57 2.05 -5.70
CA SER A 113 12.84 2.77 -5.57
C SER A 113 13.77 2.39 -6.71
N ALA A 114 14.88 3.12 -6.87
CA ALA A 114 15.91 2.80 -7.87
C ALA A 114 16.50 1.39 -7.69
N ASP A 115 16.49 0.87 -6.47
CA ASP A 115 17.05 -0.43 -6.10
C ASP A 115 15.97 -1.53 -5.98
N GLY A 116 14.72 -1.26 -6.42
CA GLY A 116 13.62 -2.22 -6.39
C GLY A 116 12.42 -1.72 -5.58
N ALA A 117 12.09 -2.40 -4.48
CA ALA A 117 10.97 -2.04 -3.62
C ALA A 117 11.45 -1.77 -2.18
N VAL A 118 10.98 -0.67 -1.60
CA VAL A 118 11.24 -0.30 -0.21
C VAL A 118 9.94 -0.37 0.60
N GLN A 119 10.02 -0.96 1.79
CA GLN A 119 8.89 -0.98 2.71
C GLN A 119 8.59 0.43 3.23
N VAL A 120 7.32 0.83 3.17
CA VAL A 120 6.82 2.12 3.66
C VAL A 120 5.81 1.99 4.80
N ALA A 121 5.19 0.80 4.97
CA ALA A 121 4.26 0.55 6.06
C ALA A 121 4.18 -0.94 6.44
N ASP A 122 3.88 -1.23 7.70
CA ASP A 122 3.49 -2.56 8.15
C ASP A 122 2.34 -2.53 9.18
N LYS A 123 1.66 -3.67 9.27
CA LYS A 123 0.68 -3.96 10.31
C LYS A 123 0.52 -5.47 10.50
N LEU A 124 0.57 -5.92 11.74
CA LEU A 124 0.18 -7.28 12.11
C LEU A 124 -1.34 -7.42 12.10
N LEU A 125 -1.85 -8.43 11.40
CA LEU A 125 -3.27 -8.82 11.43
C LEU A 125 -3.56 -9.76 12.60
N GLY A 126 -2.59 -10.61 12.97
CA GLY A 126 -2.70 -11.54 14.10
C GLY A 126 -2.16 -12.93 13.77
N ASP A 127 -2.43 -13.88 14.67
CA ASP A 127 -2.12 -15.30 14.51
C ASP A 127 -3.31 -16.01 13.84
N ARG A 128 -3.03 -16.99 12.96
CA ARG A 128 -4.03 -17.91 12.35
C ARG A 128 -5.23 -17.25 11.66
N GLN A 129 -5.04 -16.06 11.10
CA GLN A 129 -6.08 -15.42 10.29
C GLN A 129 -6.33 -16.22 9.01
N GLU A 130 -7.56 -16.26 8.52
CA GLU A 130 -7.86 -16.83 7.20
C GLU A 130 -8.24 -15.71 6.25
N ILE A 131 -7.47 -15.50 5.18
CA ILE A 131 -7.74 -14.42 4.22
C ILE A 131 -8.65 -14.92 3.09
N HIS A 132 -9.81 -14.29 2.95
CA HIS A 132 -10.79 -14.55 1.88
C HIS A 132 -10.65 -13.57 0.71
N ARG A 133 -10.28 -12.32 0.99
CA ARG A 133 -10.03 -11.28 -0.04
C ARG A 133 -8.92 -10.35 0.40
N PHE A 134 -8.13 -9.90 -0.57
CA PHE A 134 -7.07 -8.90 -0.42
C PHE A 134 -7.00 -8.09 -1.71
N GLU A 135 -7.64 -6.93 -1.74
CA GLU A 135 -7.86 -6.16 -2.98
C GLU A 135 -7.85 -4.66 -2.70
N SER A 136 -7.40 -3.87 -3.67
CA SER A 136 -7.57 -2.41 -3.61
C SER A 136 -8.99 -2.02 -4.01
N VAL A 137 -9.56 -1.06 -3.30
CA VAL A 137 -10.84 -0.42 -3.61
C VAL A 137 -10.63 1.09 -3.51
N GLY A 138 -10.39 1.72 -4.66
CA GLY A 138 -9.92 3.11 -4.69
C GLY A 138 -8.53 3.23 -4.08
N ASP A 139 -8.37 4.15 -3.13
CA ASP A 139 -7.13 4.46 -2.37
C ASP A 139 -7.00 3.64 -1.07
N SER A 140 -7.80 2.57 -0.94
CA SER A 140 -7.92 1.81 0.29
C SER A 140 -7.72 0.31 0.02
N LEU A 141 -7.12 -0.39 0.98
CA LEU A 141 -6.95 -1.84 0.94
C LEU A 141 -8.11 -2.51 1.67
N ARG A 142 -8.87 -3.34 0.96
CA ARG A 142 -9.93 -4.18 1.52
C ARG A 142 -9.40 -5.57 1.81
N VAL A 143 -9.53 -5.99 3.07
CA VAL A 143 -9.21 -7.33 3.54
C VAL A 143 -10.47 -7.97 4.10
N VAL A 144 -10.88 -9.10 3.52
CA VAL A 144 -11.94 -9.94 4.10
C VAL A 144 -11.28 -11.15 4.71
N LEU A 145 -11.50 -11.38 6.00
CA LEU A 145 -10.79 -12.41 6.77
C LEU A 145 -11.68 -13.08 7.82
N THR A 146 -11.30 -14.29 8.24
CA THR A 146 -11.72 -14.88 9.51
C THR A 146 -10.67 -14.52 10.56
N THR A 147 -11.13 -13.93 11.66
CA THR A 147 -10.32 -13.49 12.80
C THR A 147 -10.85 -14.07 14.11
N GLN A 148 -10.09 -13.92 15.19
CA GLN A 148 -10.48 -14.40 16.51
C GLN A 148 -11.61 -13.53 17.09
N GLY A 149 -12.69 -14.15 17.50
CA GLY A 149 -13.76 -13.57 18.32
C GLY A 149 -13.45 -13.61 19.81
N PRO A 150 -14.25 -12.93 20.65
CA PRO A 150 -14.05 -12.89 22.10
C PRO A 150 -14.18 -14.28 22.76
N ASP A 151 -15.00 -15.15 22.18
CA ASP A 151 -15.26 -16.50 22.69
C ASP A 151 -14.45 -17.60 21.96
N ASP A 152 -13.64 -17.22 20.97
CA ASP A 152 -12.84 -18.17 20.19
C ASP A 152 -11.60 -18.61 20.97
N GLU A 153 -11.37 -19.93 21.01
CA GLU A 153 -10.06 -20.46 21.40
C GLU A 153 -8.97 -19.98 20.44
N ALA A 154 -7.74 -19.84 20.94
CA ALA A 154 -6.61 -19.36 20.14
C ALA A 154 -6.25 -20.23 18.92
N CYS A 155 -6.80 -21.44 18.81
CA CYS A 155 -6.62 -22.31 17.65
C CYS A 155 -7.60 -22.05 16.51
N CYS A 156 -8.74 -21.44 16.82
CA CYS A 156 -9.97 -21.75 16.10
C CYS A 156 -10.81 -20.47 15.88
N PRO A 157 -10.31 -19.50 15.09
CA PRO A 157 -11.04 -18.28 14.80
C PRO A 157 -12.30 -18.56 13.98
N THR A 158 -13.41 -17.91 14.33
CA THR A 158 -14.72 -18.09 13.68
C THR A 158 -15.34 -16.78 13.19
N ARG A 159 -14.81 -15.62 13.63
CA ARG A 159 -15.43 -14.32 13.40
C ARG A 159 -15.05 -13.76 12.03
N ARG A 160 -16.04 -13.52 11.16
CA ARG A 160 -15.80 -12.93 9.84
C ARG A 160 -15.73 -11.40 9.93
N ALA A 161 -14.71 -10.83 9.31
CA ALA A 161 -14.50 -9.39 9.25
C ALA A 161 -14.24 -8.91 7.82
N GLU A 162 -14.69 -7.69 7.55
CA GLU A 162 -14.24 -6.90 6.41
C GLU A 162 -13.57 -5.64 6.95
N GLN A 163 -12.28 -5.52 6.70
CA GLN A 163 -11.43 -4.45 7.20
C GLN A 163 -10.91 -3.62 6.04
N ILE A 164 -11.03 -2.30 6.15
CA ILE A 164 -10.56 -1.32 5.17
C ILE A 164 -9.39 -0.57 5.76
N TYR A 165 -8.26 -0.57 5.06
CA TYR A 165 -7.02 0.05 5.50
C TYR A 165 -6.54 1.15 4.56
N ARG A 166 -5.83 2.11 5.14
CA ARG A 166 -5.02 3.13 4.45
C ARG A 166 -3.67 3.25 5.13
N ILE A 167 -2.68 3.75 4.40
CA ILE A 167 -1.39 4.10 4.99
C ILE A 167 -1.52 5.51 5.59
N ASP A 168 -1.11 5.66 6.84
CA ASP A 168 -1.00 6.95 7.51
C ASP A 168 0.18 6.89 8.49
N GLY A 169 1.13 7.81 8.34
CA GLY A 169 2.33 7.88 9.17
C GLY A 169 3.19 6.61 9.14
N GLY A 170 3.26 5.91 7.99
CA GLY A 170 4.06 4.70 7.84
C GLY A 170 3.47 3.44 8.48
N THR A 171 2.16 3.42 8.77
CA THR A 171 1.46 2.22 9.23
C THR A 171 0.13 2.03 8.51
N TRP A 172 -0.35 0.79 8.43
CA TRP A 172 -1.71 0.52 7.97
C TRP A 172 -2.72 0.83 9.08
N ARG A 173 -3.39 1.98 8.96
CA ARG A 173 -4.51 2.36 9.82
C ARG A 173 -5.78 1.66 9.37
N LEU A 174 -6.46 1.07 10.34
CA LEU A 174 -7.81 0.52 10.13
C LEU A 174 -8.78 1.69 10.05
N TRP A 175 -9.33 1.92 8.86
CA TRP A 175 -10.26 3.01 8.60
C TRP A 175 -11.72 2.61 8.86
N ARG A 176 -12.08 1.38 8.49
CA ARG A 176 -13.40 0.81 8.73
C ARG A 176 -13.27 -0.67 9.09
N ASP A 177 -14.02 -1.08 10.09
CA ASP A 177 -14.16 -2.47 10.49
C ASP A 177 -15.63 -2.87 10.48
N ASN A 178 -15.99 -3.75 9.54
CA ASN A 178 -17.31 -4.35 9.42
C ASN A 178 -17.23 -5.80 9.90
N THR A 179 -16.83 -6.00 11.15
CA THR A 179 -16.82 -7.30 11.79
C THR A 179 -18.26 -7.75 12.10
N ILE A 180 -18.63 -8.93 11.60
CA ILE A 180 -19.89 -9.58 11.96
C ILE A 180 -19.58 -10.49 13.15
N ASP A 181 -20.02 -10.09 14.33
CA ASP A 181 -19.90 -10.91 15.52
C ASP A 181 -21.17 -11.80 15.66
N PRO A 182 -21.06 -13.13 15.47
CA PRO A 182 -22.21 -14.01 15.56
C PRO A 182 -22.79 -14.11 16.98
N SER A 183 -22.02 -13.75 18.02
CA SER A 183 -22.49 -13.75 19.42
C SER A 183 -23.47 -12.60 19.71
N VAL A 184 -23.47 -11.56 18.88
CA VAL A 184 -24.28 -10.33 19.06
C VAL A 184 -25.55 -10.37 18.21
N GLY A 185 -26.07 -11.57 17.95
CA GLY A 185 -27.29 -11.76 17.16
C GLY A 185 -28.50 -11.02 17.73
N GLY A 186 -28.86 -9.89 17.09
CA GLY A 186 -30.24 -9.40 17.03
C GLY A 186 -30.60 -8.20 17.91
N ALA A 187 -30.05 -7.02 17.63
CA ALA A 187 -30.72 -5.76 17.99
C ALA A 187 -30.21 -4.62 17.12
N GLU A 188 -30.61 -4.55 15.85
CA GLU A 188 -30.77 -3.29 15.09
C GLU A 188 -31.13 -3.60 13.63
N ALA A 189 -32.39 -3.98 13.42
CA ALA A 189 -33.05 -3.89 12.13
C ALA A 189 -34.51 -3.48 12.38
N GLN A 190 -34.73 -2.18 12.58
CA GLN A 190 -35.93 -1.38 12.25
C GLN A 190 -35.90 -0.06 13.02
N GLN A 191 -35.64 1.04 12.30
CA GLN A 191 -36.38 2.30 12.40
C GLN A 191 -36.06 3.17 11.18
#